data_AF-A0A3E0NQQ0-F1
#
_entry.id   AF-A0A3E0NQQ0-F1
#
_cell.length_a   1.000
_cell.length_b   1.000
_cell.length_c   1.000
_cell.angle_alpha   90.00
_cell.angle_beta   90.00
_cell.angle_gamma   90.00
#
_symmetry.space_group_name_H-M   'P 1'
#
loop_
_entity.id
_entity.type
_entity.pdbx_description
1 polymer ?
#
loop_
_entity_poly.entity_id
_entity_poly.type
_entity_poly.pdbx_seq_one_letter_code
_entity_poly.pdbx_strand_id
1 'polypeptide(L)'
;MEPDRHDSRRRCRGRGYDAVSPRSRSSGKGVGALGTSAGFPRGPEEVTCSWLAERIVPGGGLQRVETELLETDRLGADQAGICVRFELHWNGADAAAPQDGGARPESVIGKFAAADEERRAVGHERSCYVREVGFYRRLREDSDLATPRCYAAELAENEIDSVVLLEDLRHCISGDVLTGCSAQEARVAVEQLAALHASWWLREELLEHDWLSVPDDEPQVGRRAQRYRESQEAFCQRFAGKLSEPVFELLRSLSPALGAPLHPDSPWTQLHGEDRCDNLLFEPARGGSSPRVFVIDWQSSGRGAGAADLAFFLGGSLRTSLRRKHEQGLVQRYHRELQRRGVEGYDFDACWRDYQLGSIGALVRAVNSAVLGAPSERADEVFTALVRRHAAHALDLDAEQLLRSF
;
A
#
# COMPACT_ATOMS: atom_id res chain seq x y z
N MET A 1 -19.67 40.05 45.95
CA MET A 1 -18.62 39.12 46.41
C MET A 1 -18.84 37.81 45.66
N GLU A 2 -18.30 37.75 44.44
CA GLU A 2 -18.29 36.54 43.61
C GLU A 2 -17.14 35.61 44.03
N PRO A 3 -17.28 34.29 43.94
CA PRO A 3 -16.20 33.36 44.25
C PRO A 3 -15.36 33.04 43.00
N ASP A 4 -14.06 33.10 43.20
CA ASP A 4 -12.99 32.86 42.24
C ASP A 4 -12.87 31.36 41.92
N ARG A 5 -12.85 31.02 40.61
CA ARG A 5 -12.68 29.65 40.10
C ARG A 5 -11.22 29.46 39.68
N HIS A 6 -10.46 28.67 40.44
CA HIS A 6 -9.14 28.22 40.00
C HIS A 6 -9.25 26.94 39.15
N ASP A 7 -9.18 27.14 37.83
CA ASP A 7 -8.94 26.13 36.81
C ASP A 7 -7.45 25.75 36.82
N SER A 8 -7.13 24.47 36.99
CA SER A 8 -5.75 23.94 37.01
C SER A 8 -5.53 22.98 35.83
N ARG A 9 -5.52 23.53 34.62
CA ARG A 9 -5.02 22.81 33.42
C ARG A 9 -3.50 22.80 33.41
N ARG A 10 -2.91 21.69 33.85
CA ARG A 10 -1.51 21.33 33.54
C ARG A 10 -1.39 21.08 32.04
N ARG A 11 -0.78 22.01 31.31
CA ARG A 11 -0.33 21.80 29.92
C ARG A 11 0.84 20.81 29.92
N CYS A 12 0.62 19.60 29.41
CA CYS A 12 1.70 18.74 28.96
C CYS A 12 2.25 19.34 27.65
N ARG A 13 3.48 19.84 27.68
CA ARG A 13 4.23 20.21 26.47
C ARG A 13 4.77 18.92 25.85
N GLY A 14 4.12 18.42 24.80
CA GLY A 14 4.71 17.43 23.90
C GLY A 14 5.90 18.04 23.19
N ARG A 15 6.99 17.29 23.08
CA ARG A 15 8.17 17.67 22.28
C ARG A 15 7.70 17.71 20.82
N GLY A 16 7.76 18.88 20.20
CA GLY A 16 7.57 18.98 18.75
C GLY A 16 8.70 18.20 18.08
N TYR A 17 8.34 17.34 17.14
CA TYR A 17 9.30 16.83 16.16
C TYR A 17 9.63 18.03 15.28
N ASP A 18 10.84 18.59 15.43
CA ASP A 18 11.23 19.78 14.69
C ASP A 18 11.06 19.55 13.19
N ALA A 19 10.23 20.38 12.56
CA ALA A 19 10.05 20.41 11.12
C ALA A 19 11.42 20.62 10.46
N VAL A 20 11.92 19.59 9.79
CA VAL A 20 13.16 19.68 9.01
C VAL A 20 12.94 20.70 7.90
N SER A 21 13.64 21.83 7.99
CA SER A 21 13.65 22.87 6.94
C SER A 21 14.04 22.26 5.59
N PRO A 22 13.46 22.74 4.46
CA PRO A 22 13.76 22.19 3.15
C PRO A 22 15.22 22.46 2.80
N ARG A 23 16.08 21.45 2.95
CA ARG A 23 17.43 21.50 2.40
C ARG A 23 17.33 21.49 0.88
N SER A 24 18.13 22.33 0.23
CA SER A 24 18.36 22.34 -1.21
C SER A 24 18.48 20.92 -1.74
N ARG A 25 17.69 20.58 -2.78
CA ARG A 25 17.69 19.28 -3.46
C ARG A 25 19.13 18.82 -3.75
N SER A 26 19.69 17.97 -2.89
CA SER A 26 20.79 17.09 -3.29
C SER A 26 20.16 16.01 -4.16
N SER A 27 20.79 15.67 -5.28
CA SER A 27 20.40 14.58 -6.17
C SER A 27 20.05 13.33 -5.35
N GLY A 28 18.76 13.02 -5.24
CA GLY A 28 18.26 11.82 -4.57
C GLY A 28 18.85 10.57 -5.21
N LYS A 29 18.99 9.50 -4.44
CA LYS A 29 19.38 8.20 -5.01
C LYS A 29 18.17 7.64 -5.74
N GLY A 30 18.07 7.95 -7.03
CA GLY A 30 17.12 7.30 -7.93
C GLY A 30 17.22 5.78 -7.85
N VAL A 31 16.17 5.07 -8.28
CA VAL A 31 16.17 3.60 -8.38
C VAL A 31 17.15 3.22 -9.49
N GLY A 32 18.45 3.19 -9.19
CA GLY A 32 19.55 3.10 -10.15
C GLY A 32 19.20 2.20 -11.34
N ALA A 33 18.92 2.84 -12.48
CA ALA A 33 18.59 2.14 -13.71
C ALA A 33 19.79 1.28 -14.09
N LEU A 34 19.54 0.04 -14.46
CA LEU A 34 20.57 -0.70 -15.18
C LEU A 34 20.61 -0.06 -16.56
N GLY A 35 21.72 0.56 -16.93
CA GLY A 35 21.99 0.90 -18.32
C GLY A 35 21.74 -0.37 -19.14
N THR A 36 20.88 -0.27 -20.15
CA THR A 36 20.22 -1.41 -20.81
C THR A 36 21.19 -2.58 -21.01
N SER A 37 21.21 -3.52 -20.07
CA SER A 37 21.94 -4.76 -20.30
C SER A 37 21.21 -5.43 -21.46
N ALA A 38 21.91 -5.69 -22.56
CA ALA A 38 21.34 -6.45 -23.66
C ALA A 38 20.63 -7.69 -23.10
N GLY A 39 19.29 -7.73 -23.14
CA GLY A 39 18.48 -8.82 -22.58
C GLY A 39 17.44 -8.48 -21.49
N PHE A 40 17.16 -7.20 -21.19
CA PHE A 40 16.03 -6.83 -20.32
C PHE A 40 14.67 -7.02 -21.05
N PRO A 41 13.73 -7.85 -20.54
CA PRO A 41 12.43 -8.08 -21.18
C PRO A 41 11.44 -6.95 -20.85
N ARG A 42 10.81 -6.39 -21.88
CA ARG A 42 9.79 -5.33 -21.72
C ARG A 42 8.39 -5.87 -21.45
N GLY A 43 8.19 -7.14 -21.76
CA GLY A 43 6.94 -7.86 -21.59
C GLY A 43 7.17 -9.36 -21.39
N PRO A 44 6.13 -10.10 -20.99
CA PRO A 44 6.24 -11.53 -20.70
C PRO A 44 6.67 -12.37 -21.92
N GLU A 45 6.37 -11.92 -23.14
CA GLU A 45 6.74 -12.58 -24.40
C GLU A 45 8.24 -12.48 -24.73
N GLU A 46 8.96 -11.52 -24.15
CA GLU A 46 10.40 -11.33 -24.35
C GLU A 46 11.24 -12.12 -23.32
N VAL A 47 10.58 -12.74 -22.33
CA VAL A 47 11.26 -13.51 -21.27
C VAL A 47 11.78 -14.84 -21.82
N THR A 48 13.08 -15.08 -21.65
CA THR A 48 13.73 -16.32 -22.09
C THR A 48 14.07 -17.25 -20.91
N CYS A 49 14.25 -18.54 -21.20
CA CYS A 49 14.69 -19.51 -20.19
C CYS A 49 16.06 -19.14 -19.59
N SER A 50 16.99 -18.64 -20.40
CA SER A 50 18.30 -18.19 -19.90
C SER A 50 18.17 -17.00 -18.95
N TRP A 51 17.33 -16.02 -19.31
CA TRP A 51 17.09 -14.85 -18.47
C TRP A 51 16.51 -15.23 -17.10
N LEU A 52 15.50 -16.10 -17.07
CA LEU A 52 14.90 -16.60 -15.82
C LEU A 52 15.89 -17.44 -15.01
N ALA A 53 16.63 -18.35 -15.66
CA ALA A 53 17.62 -19.18 -14.98
C ALA A 53 18.67 -18.32 -14.27
N GLU A 54 19.24 -17.32 -14.94
CA GLU A 54 20.25 -16.42 -14.36
C GLU A 54 19.79 -15.70 -13.09
N ARG A 55 18.49 -15.46 -12.92
CA ARG A 55 17.94 -14.70 -11.79
C ARG A 55 17.42 -15.58 -10.67
N ILE A 56 16.87 -16.74 -11.01
CA ILE A 56 16.30 -17.66 -10.03
C ILE A 56 17.37 -18.61 -9.51
N VAL A 57 18.08 -19.29 -10.43
CA VAL A 57 19.11 -20.27 -10.11
C VAL A 57 20.22 -20.21 -11.17
N PRO A 58 21.22 -19.33 -11.03
CA PRO A 58 22.33 -19.24 -11.98
C PRO A 58 22.97 -20.62 -12.23
N GLY A 59 23.01 -21.06 -13.49
CA GLY A 59 23.50 -22.40 -13.85
C GLY A 59 22.51 -23.56 -13.64
N GLY A 60 21.26 -23.28 -13.27
CA GLY A 60 20.23 -24.28 -12.97
C GLY A 60 19.62 -25.02 -14.16
N GLY A 61 20.00 -24.67 -15.39
CA GLY A 61 19.63 -25.43 -16.60
C GLY A 61 18.12 -25.49 -16.90
N LEU A 62 17.41 -24.36 -16.80
CA LEU A 62 16.01 -24.22 -17.19
C LEU A 62 15.83 -24.51 -18.70
N GLN A 63 14.99 -25.48 -19.06
CA GLN A 63 14.82 -25.90 -20.45
C GLN A 63 13.63 -25.27 -21.14
N ARG A 64 12.53 -25.17 -20.41
CA ARG A 64 11.24 -24.73 -20.95
C ARG A 64 10.52 -23.91 -19.90
N VAL A 65 9.82 -22.90 -20.41
CA VAL A 65 8.94 -22.03 -19.65
C VAL A 65 7.60 -22.00 -20.35
N GLU A 66 6.52 -22.15 -19.58
CA GLU A 66 5.16 -21.90 -20.06
C GLU A 66 4.62 -20.67 -19.36
N THR A 67 3.96 -19.79 -20.12
CA THR A 67 3.44 -18.52 -19.60
C THR A 67 1.93 -18.59 -19.51
N GLU A 68 1.40 -18.40 -18.30
CA GLU A 68 -0.02 -18.24 -18.02
C GLU A 68 -0.28 -16.78 -17.66
N LEU A 69 -1.15 -16.09 -18.42
CA LEU A 69 -1.63 -14.77 -18.02
C LEU A 69 -2.56 -14.93 -16.82
N LEU A 70 -2.26 -14.22 -15.72
CA LEU A 70 -3.14 -14.24 -14.57
C LEU A 70 -4.24 -13.20 -14.76
N GLU A 71 -5.47 -13.58 -14.45
CA GLU A 71 -6.54 -12.59 -14.35
C GLU A 71 -6.22 -11.60 -13.24
N THR A 72 -5.93 -10.37 -13.64
CA THR A 72 -5.62 -9.31 -12.69
C THR A 72 -6.72 -8.29 -12.55
N ASP A 73 -7.90 -8.52 -13.15
CA ASP A 73 -9.02 -7.58 -13.06
C ASP A 73 -9.71 -7.63 -11.68
N ARG A 74 -8.99 -7.21 -10.65
CA ARG A 74 -9.42 -7.26 -9.24
C ARG A 74 -10.45 -6.17 -8.90
N LEU A 75 -10.52 -5.11 -9.71
CA LEU A 75 -11.37 -3.93 -9.46
C LEU A 75 -12.13 -3.40 -10.70
N GLY A 76 -11.96 -3.98 -11.89
CA GLY A 76 -12.49 -3.38 -13.13
C GLY A 76 -11.81 -2.06 -13.51
N ALA A 77 -10.65 -1.73 -12.91
CA ALA A 77 -10.01 -0.42 -12.99
C ALA A 77 -8.48 -0.54 -13.09
N ASP A 78 -7.93 0.12 -14.11
CA ASP A 78 -6.53 0.46 -14.40
C ASP A 78 -5.47 -0.19 -13.50
N GLN A 79 -5.12 -1.41 -13.83
CA GLN A 79 -3.82 -1.91 -13.43
C GLN A 79 -2.77 -1.30 -14.34
N ALA A 80 -1.82 -0.58 -13.72
CA ALA A 80 -0.62 -0.11 -14.38
C ALA A 80 0.25 -1.27 -14.88
N GLY A 81 -0.04 -2.54 -14.56
CA GLY A 81 0.80 -3.66 -14.92
C GLY A 81 0.07 -4.91 -15.40
N ILE A 82 0.85 -5.87 -15.90
CA ILE A 82 0.43 -7.22 -16.25
C ILE A 82 1.11 -8.18 -15.26
N CYS A 83 0.35 -9.17 -14.75
CA CYS A 83 0.94 -10.28 -14.01
C CYS A 83 0.79 -11.57 -14.82
N VAL A 84 1.89 -12.29 -14.97
CA VAL A 84 1.91 -13.64 -15.53
C VAL A 84 2.52 -14.61 -14.53
N ARG A 85 2.17 -15.88 -14.68
CA ARG A 85 2.88 -16.98 -14.04
C ARG A 85 3.72 -17.67 -15.10
N PHE A 86 4.97 -17.93 -14.75
CA PHE A 86 5.86 -18.77 -15.52
C PHE A 86 5.96 -20.14 -14.83
N GLU A 87 5.48 -21.18 -15.50
CA GLU A 87 5.74 -22.58 -15.12
C GLU A 87 7.13 -22.97 -15.62
N LEU A 88 7.95 -23.53 -14.73
CA LEU A 88 9.39 -23.73 -14.93
C LEU A 88 9.72 -25.23 -15.00
N HIS A 89 10.26 -25.66 -16.14
CA HIS A 89 10.70 -27.03 -16.34
C HIS A 89 12.22 -27.12 -16.35
N TRP A 90 12.77 -27.52 -15.21
CA TRP A 90 14.21 -27.66 -14.99
C TRP A 90 14.74 -29.02 -15.51
N ASN A 91 16.01 -29.03 -15.93
CA ASN A 91 16.72 -30.29 -16.17
C ASN A 91 16.84 -31.16 -14.89
N GLY A 92 16.94 -32.48 -15.06
CA GLY A 92 17.06 -33.46 -13.98
C GLY A 92 18.21 -33.23 -12.98
N ALA A 93 18.33 -34.12 -11.99
CA ALA A 93 19.03 -33.98 -10.70
C ALA A 93 20.43 -33.34 -10.63
N ASP A 94 21.15 -33.16 -11.75
CA ASP A 94 22.52 -32.61 -11.82
C ASP A 94 22.60 -31.08 -11.99
N ALA A 95 21.46 -30.39 -12.10
CA ALA A 95 21.44 -28.92 -12.20
C ALA A 95 21.71 -28.24 -10.84
N ALA A 96 22.35 -27.07 -10.88
CA ALA A 96 22.69 -26.30 -9.69
C ALA A 96 21.45 -26.08 -8.80
N ALA A 97 21.63 -26.24 -7.49
CA ALA A 97 20.61 -25.85 -6.51
C ALA A 97 20.59 -24.32 -6.33
N PRO A 98 19.47 -23.74 -5.91
CA PRO A 98 19.41 -22.35 -5.43
C PRO A 98 20.53 -22.06 -4.42
N GLN A 99 21.10 -20.85 -4.48
CA GLN A 99 22.24 -20.45 -3.63
C GLN A 99 21.93 -20.53 -2.13
N ASP A 100 20.66 -20.41 -1.75
CA ASP A 100 20.16 -20.52 -0.38
C ASP A 100 19.85 -21.96 0.04
N GLY A 101 20.17 -22.96 -0.79
CA GLY A 101 19.97 -24.38 -0.50
C GLY A 101 18.51 -24.86 -0.55
N GLY A 102 17.59 -24.01 -1.04
CA GLY A 102 16.18 -24.34 -1.22
C GLY A 102 15.91 -25.29 -2.40
N ALA A 103 14.65 -25.70 -2.56
CA ALA A 103 14.22 -26.39 -3.77
C ALA A 103 14.11 -25.41 -4.95
N ARG A 104 14.33 -25.90 -6.17
CA ARG A 104 14.08 -25.12 -7.38
C ARG A 104 12.57 -24.83 -7.49
N PRO A 105 12.15 -23.59 -7.74
CA PRO A 105 10.73 -23.28 -7.84
C PRO A 105 10.14 -23.91 -9.09
N GLU A 106 8.98 -24.55 -8.97
CA GLU A 106 8.21 -25.05 -10.11
C GLU A 106 7.57 -23.91 -10.90
N SER A 107 7.37 -22.75 -10.26
CA SER A 107 6.80 -21.58 -10.89
C SER A 107 7.23 -20.28 -10.22
N VAL A 108 7.10 -19.18 -10.96
CA VAL A 108 7.32 -17.81 -10.48
C VAL A 108 6.30 -16.85 -11.08
N ILE A 109 6.08 -15.72 -10.41
CA ILE A 109 5.22 -14.63 -10.90
C ILE A 109 6.09 -13.54 -11.52
N GLY A 110 5.79 -13.15 -12.75
CA GLY A 110 6.37 -11.97 -13.40
C GLY A 110 5.35 -10.84 -13.44
N LYS A 111 5.71 -9.67 -12.90
CA LYS A 111 4.94 -8.44 -13.01
C LYS A 111 5.66 -7.45 -13.92
N PHE A 112 4.94 -6.94 -14.91
CA PHE A 112 5.45 -6.03 -15.94
C PHE A 112 4.60 -4.76 -16.00
N ALA A 113 5.09 -3.74 -16.71
CA ALA A 113 4.26 -2.60 -17.10
C ALA A 113 3.07 -3.02 -17.97
N ALA A 114 2.02 -2.20 -18.00
CA ALA A 114 0.84 -2.47 -18.82
C ALA A 114 1.20 -2.53 -20.31
N ALA A 115 0.62 -3.48 -21.05
CA ALA A 115 0.77 -3.53 -22.51
C ALA A 115 0.05 -2.37 -23.20
N ASP A 116 -1.07 -1.93 -22.63
CA ASP A 116 -1.81 -0.76 -23.11
C ASP A 116 -1.03 0.53 -22.83
N GLU A 117 -0.86 1.38 -23.85
CA GLU A 117 -0.02 2.58 -23.78
C GLU A 117 -0.59 3.65 -22.85
N GLU A 118 -1.92 3.84 -22.83
CA GLU A 118 -2.58 4.83 -21.98
C GLU A 118 -2.45 4.44 -20.50
N ARG A 119 -2.76 3.19 -20.15
CA ARG A 119 -2.55 2.66 -18.80
C ARG A 119 -1.09 2.71 -18.37
N ARG A 120 -0.19 2.43 -19.31
CA ARG A 120 1.25 2.47 -19.05
C ARG A 120 1.72 3.89 -18.72
N ALA A 121 1.25 4.88 -19.48
CA ALA A 121 1.52 6.29 -19.24
C ALA A 121 0.95 6.77 -17.90
N VAL A 122 -0.26 6.36 -17.53
CA VAL A 122 -0.84 6.66 -16.21
C VAL A 122 -0.01 6.04 -15.09
N GLY A 123 0.44 4.80 -15.24
CA GLY A 123 1.34 4.15 -14.29
C GLY A 123 2.67 4.89 -14.10
N HIS A 124 3.24 5.40 -15.19
CA HIS A 124 4.46 6.20 -15.16
C HIS A 124 4.27 7.57 -14.51
N GLU A 125 3.21 8.31 -14.88
CA GLU A 125 2.87 9.61 -14.26
C GLU A 125 2.70 9.47 -12.74
N ARG A 126 2.19 8.32 -12.30
CA ARG A 126 2.02 7.99 -10.88
C ARG A 126 3.25 7.35 -10.26
N SER A 127 4.33 7.10 -11.00
CA SER A 127 5.56 6.43 -10.54
C SER A 127 5.34 5.01 -10.00
N CYS A 128 4.31 4.29 -10.47
CA CYS A 128 3.95 2.96 -9.97
C CYS A 128 5.12 1.96 -10.12
N TYR A 129 5.76 1.92 -11.29
CA TYR A 129 6.86 1.00 -11.59
C TYR A 129 8.10 1.28 -10.74
N VAL A 130 8.48 2.56 -10.67
CA VAL A 130 9.65 3.01 -9.91
C VAL A 130 9.49 2.68 -8.43
N ARG A 131 8.30 2.87 -7.87
CA ARG A 131 8.01 2.56 -6.46
C ARG A 131 8.09 1.08 -6.15
N GLU A 132 7.48 0.25 -6.99
CA GLU A 132 7.48 -1.19 -6.73
C GLU A 132 8.88 -1.79 -6.86
N VAL A 133 9.62 -1.43 -7.91
CA VAL A 133 11.02 -1.84 -8.07
C VAL A 133 11.89 -1.25 -6.96
N GLY A 134 11.68 0.02 -6.62
CA GLY A 134 12.38 0.73 -5.55
C GLY A 134 12.23 0.04 -4.20
N PHE A 135 11.01 -0.37 -3.84
CA PHE A 135 10.75 -1.13 -2.63
C PHE A 135 11.58 -2.42 -2.59
N TYR A 136 11.46 -3.29 -3.60
CA TYR A 136 12.18 -4.57 -3.60
C TYR A 136 13.70 -4.43 -3.63
N ARG A 137 14.24 -3.40 -4.31
CA ARG A 137 15.69 -3.19 -4.41
C ARG A 137 16.32 -2.46 -3.22
N ARG A 138 15.58 -1.59 -2.55
CA ARG A 138 16.14 -0.63 -1.59
C ARG A 138 15.59 -0.79 -0.18
N LEU A 139 14.31 -1.16 -0.05
CA LEU A 139 13.62 -1.12 1.24
C LEU A 139 13.32 -2.51 1.78
N ARG A 140 13.14 -3.50 0.90
CA ARG A 140 12.66 -4.82 1.31
C ARG A 140 13.59 -5.52 2.31
N GLU A 141 14.91 -5.46 2.10
CA GLU A 141 15.89 -6.17 2.93
C GLU A 141 15.81 -5.76 4.41
N ASP A 142 15.66 -4.45 4.67
CA ASP A 142 15.54 -3.87 6.01
C ASP A 142 14.11 -3.90 6.57
N SER A 143 13.13 -4.41 5.81
CA SER A 143 11.73 -4.45 6.25
C SER A 143 11.39 -5.80 6.91
N ASP A 144 11.05 -5.78 8.20
CA ASP A 144 10.69 -7.00 8.97
C ASP A 144 9.24 -7.45 8.74
N LEU A 145 8.80 -7.46 7.48
CA LEU A 145 7.52 -8.04 7.08
C LEU A 145 7.71 -9.14 6.04
N ALA A 146 6.71 -10.01 5.94
CA ALA A 146 6.66 -11.06 4.95
C ALA A 146 6.17 -10.52 3.59
N THR A 147 6.97 -10.77 2.56
CA THR A 147 6.61 -10.64 1.14
C THR A 147 6.95 -11.95 0.45
N PRO A 148 6.42 -12.23 -0.76
CA PRO A 148 7.00 -13.26 -1.60
C PRO A 148 8.50 -13.01 -1.77
N ARG A 149 9.31 -14.06 -1.89
CA ARG A 149 10.72 -13.88 -2.26
C ARG A 149 10.79 -13.15 -3.60
N CYS A 150 11.66 -12.14 -3.68
CA CYS A 150 11.96 -11.45 -4.93
C CYS A 150 13.22 -12.06 -5.54
N TYR A 151 13.11 -12.55 -6.77
CA TYR A 151 14.24 -13.08 -7.54
C TYR A 151 14.91 -12.00 -8.38
N ALA A 152 14.12 -11.06 -8.89
CA ALA A 152 14.60 -9.90 -9.64
C ALA A 152 13.62 -8.74 -9.52
N ALA A 153 14.15 -7.53 -9.45
CA ALA A 153 13.39 -6.29 -9.59
C ALA A 153 14.25 -5.35 -10.44
N GLU A 154 13.88 -5.19 -11.70
CA GLU A 154 14.65 -4.46 -12.70
C GLU A 154 13.80 -3.36 -13.32
N LEU A 155 14.44 -2.23 -13.63
CA LEU A 155 13.82 -1.02 -14.18
C LEU A 155 14.76 -0.46 -15.24
N ALA A 156 14.23 -0.19 -16.43
CA ALA A 156 14.93 0.47 -17.51
C ALA A 156 15.08 1.98 -17.24
N GLU A 157 15.98 2.63 -17.98
CA GLU A 157 16.24 4.07 -17.86
C GLU A 157 15.02 4.96 -18.15
N ASN A 158 14.03 4.45 -18.90
CA ASN A 158 12.79 5.16 -19.18
C ASN A 158 11.79 5.14 -18.03
N GLU A 159 12.11 4.50 -16.90
CA GLU A 159 11.26 4.39 -15.70
C GLU A 159 9.90 3.69 -15.92
N ILE A 160 9.72 3.09 -17.09
CA ILE A 160 8.47 2.44 -17.52
C ILE A 160 8.68 0.94 -17.61
N ASP A 161 9.62 0.53 -18.47
CA ASP A 161 9.85 -0.89 -18.71
C ASP A 161 10.46 -1.47 -17.44
N SER A 162 9.70 -2.34 -16.79
CA SER A 162 9.99 -2.88 -15.47
C SER A 162 9.62 -4.35 -15.41
N VAL A 163 10.38 -5.12 -14.63
CA VAL A 163 10.04 -6.50 -14.29
C VAL A 163 10.31 -6.74 -12.81
N VAL A 164 9.30 -7.27 -12.14
CA VAL A 164 9.43 -7.80 -10.78
C VAL A 164 9.09 -9.28 -10.81
N LEU A 165 10.09 -10.11 -10.51
CA LEU A 165 10.01 -11.56 -10.50
C LEU A 165 9.90 -12.05 -9.06
N LEU A 166 8.77 -12.65 -8.72
CA LEU A 166 8.39 -13.03 -7.37
C LEU A 166 8.15 -14.54 -7.25
N GLU A 167 8.30 -15.05 -6.04
CA GLU A 167 7.82 -16.37 -5.65
C GLU A 167 6.32 -16.51 -5.90
N ASP A 168 5.95 -17.64 -6.49
CA ASP A 168 4.55 -18.00 -6.69
C ASP A 168 3.97 -18.66 -5.43
N LEU A 169 3.25 -17.85 -4.66
CA LEU A 169 2.53 -18.29 -3.46
C LEU A 169 1.15 -18.86 -3.80
N ARG A 170 1.00 -19.67 -4.87
CA ARG A 170 -0.27 -20.28 -5.30
C ARG A 170 -1.02 -21.11 -4.23
N HIS A 171 -0.34 -21.49 -3.15
CA HIS A 171 -0.92 -22.18 -2.00
C HIS A 171 -1.61 -21.22 -1.01
N CYS A 172 -1.38 -19.91 -1.13
CA CYS A 172 -2.01 -18.87 -0.35
C CYS A 172 -3.33 -18.42 -0.99
N ILE A 173 -4.20 -17.81 -0.17
CA ILE A 173 -5.49 -17.30 -0.57
C ILE A 173 -5.44 -15.77 -0.53
N SER A 174 -5.77 -15.12 -1.66
CA SER A 174 -5.93 -13.67 -1.70
C SER A 174 -7.21 -13.26 -0.98
N GLY A 175 -7.18 -12.14 -0.24
CA GLY A 175 -8.42 -11.54 0.25
C GLY A 175 -9.32 -11.05 -0.90
N ASP A 176 -10.62 -10.97 -0.64
CA ASP A 176 -11.60 -10.36 -1.55
C ASP A 176 -12.12 -9.06 -0.93
N VAL A 177 -11.99 -7.97 -1.68
CA VAL A 177 -12.44 -6.63 -1.30
C VAL A 177 -13.91 -6.64 -0.90
N LEU A 178 -14.78 -7.36 -1.60
CA LEU A 178 -16.20 -7.36 -1.27
C LEU A 178 -16.48 -8.06 0.05
N THR A 179 -15.98 -9.29 0.23
CA THR A 179 -16.23 -10.04 1.45
C THR A 179 -15.52 -9.45 2.65
N GLY A 180 -14.36 -8.83 2.42
CA GLY A 180 -13.40 -8.42 3.45
C GLY A 180 -12.66 -9.62 4.04
N CYS A 181 -11.86 -9.34 5.06
CA CYS A 181 -11.14 -10.34 5.85
C CYS A 181 -11.83 -10.62 7.20
N SER A 182 -11.48 -11.75 7.80
CA SER A 182 -11.86 -12.14 9.16
C SER A 182 -11.09 -11.35 10.21
N ALA A 183 -11.57 -11.37 11.46
CA ALA A 183 -10.86 -10.72 12.58
C ALA A 183 -9.47 -11.32 12.84
N GLN A 184 -9.28 -12.62 12.56
CA GLN A 184 -7.99 -13.28 12.72
C GLN A 184 -7.01 -12.88 11.62
N GLU A 185 -7.46 -12.79 10.38
CA GLU A 185 -6.65 -12.27 9.26
C GLU A 185 -6.26 -10.82 9.50
N ALA A 186 -7.23 -9.98 9.92
CA ALA A 186 -6.96 -8.59 10.27
C ALA A 186 -5.93 -8.45 11.38
N ARG A 187 -5.95 -9.32 12.38
CA ARG A 187 -4.95 -9.32 13.46
C ARG A 187 -3.53 -9.51 12.92
N VAL A 188 -3.34 -10.50 12.04
CA VAL A 188 -2.01 -10.80 11.47
C VAL A 188 -1.58 -9.73 10.46
N ALA A 189 -2.50 -9.18 9.68
CA ALA A 189 -2.22 -8.07 8.77
C ALA A 189 -1.75 -6.81 9.52
N VAL A 190 -2.42 -6.47 10.62
CA VAL A 190 -2.04 -5.35 11.50
C VAL A 190 -0.64 -5.54 12.10
N GLU A 191 -0.25 -6.77 12.43
CA GLU A 191 1.11 -7.09 12.90
C GLU A 191 2.17 -6.87 11.81
N GLN A 192 1.88 -7.19 10.55
CA GLN A 192 2.78 -6.92 9.42
C GLN A 192 2.93 -5.42 9.16
N LEU A 193 1.83 -4.65 9.22
CA LEU A 193 1.89 -3.18 9.10
C LEU A 193 2.75 -2.57 10.20
N ALA A 194 2.53 -2.98 11.46
CA ALA A 194 3.37 -2.51 12.57
C ALA A 194 4.85 -2.90 12.36
N ALA A 195 5.12 -4.07 11.77
CA ALA A 195 6.48 -4.50 11.47
C ALA A 195 7.16 -3.65 10.40
N LEU A 196 6.47 -3.39 9.28
CA LEU A 196 6.93 -2.46 8.25
C LEU A 196 7.21 -1.07 8.84
N HIS A 197 6.25 -0.55 9.59
CA HIS A 197 6.30 0.82 10.11
C HIS A 197 7.38 0.99 11.18
N ALA A 198 7.59 -0.02 12.04
CA ALA A 198 8.69 0.03 13.00
C ALA A 198 10.06 -0.05 12.33
N SER A 199 10.19 -0.83 11.24
CA SER A 199 11.47 -1.02 10.52
C SER A 199 12.02 0.29 9.92
N TRP A 200 11.13 1.23 9.61
CA TRP A 200 11.44 2.49 8.92
C TRP A 200 11.08 3.74 9.71
N TRP A 201 10.79 3.58 11.00
CA TRP A 201 10.32 4.66 11.86
C TRP A 201 11.37 5.78 11.96
N LEU A 202 11.04 6.97 11.43
CA LEU A 202 11.91 8.15 11.42
C LEU A 202 13.33 7.91 10.85
N ARG A 203 13.49 6.91 9.96
CA ARG A 203 14.75 6.60 9.29
C ARG A 203 15.06 7.60 8.18
N GLU A 204 16.08 8.45 8.37
CA GLU A 204 16.46 9.50 7.42
C GLU A 204 16.79 8.96 6.01
N GLU A 205 17.13 7.68 5.89
CA GLU A 205 17.35 7.02 4.60
C GLU A 205 16.14 7.13 3.65
N LEU A 206 14.91 7.19 4.19
CA LEU A 206 13.71 7.43 3.38
C LEU A 206 13.68 8.81 2.71
N LEU A 207 14.47 9.78 3.20
CA LEU A 207 14.62 11.10 2.58
C LEU A 207 15.44 11.04 1.28
N GLU A 208 16.26 10.01 1.10
CA GLU A 208 17.10 9.83 -0.09
C GLU A 208 16.33 9.28 -1.31
N HIS A 209 15.08 8.87 -1.12
CA HIS A 209 14.23 8.20 -2.10
C HIS A 209 13.13 9.13 -2.62
N ASP A 210 13.45 9.88 -3.67
CA ASP A 210 12.54 10.85 -4.32
C ASP A 210 11.35 10.23 -5.05
N TRP A 211 11.40 8.92 -5.31
CA TRP A 211 10.33 8.14 -5.91
C TRP A 211 9.19 7.77 -4.94
N LEU A 212 9.41 7.91 -3.63
CA LEU A 212 8.37 7.69 -2.62
C LEU A 212 7.31 8.79 -2.71
N SER A 213 6.03 8.39 -2.68
CA SER A 213 4.95 9.36 -2.51
C SER A 213 4.99 9.95 -1.10
N VAL A 214 4.89 11.27 -0.97
CA VAL A 214 4.77 11.95 0.34
C VAL A 214 3.40 12.65 0.41
N PRO A 215 2.36 12.00 0.95
CA PRO A 215 0.97 12.46 0.81
C PRO A 215 0.69 13.87 1.33
N ASP A 216 1.47 14.33 2.31
CA ASP A 216 1.28 15.59 3.02
C ASP A 216 2.32 16.67 2.69
N ASP A 217 3.19 16.43 1.70
CA ASP A 217 4.02 17.50 1.12
C ASP A 217 3.16 18.52 0.36
N GLU A 218 3.53 19.80 0.40
CA GLU A 218 2.73 20.91 -0.15
C GLU A 218 2.22 20.68 -1.59
N PRO A 219 3.03 20.21 -2.57
CA PRO A 219 2.52 19.96 -3.92
C PRO A 219 1.50 18.82 -3.98
N GLN A 220 1.61 17.83 -3.09
CA GLN A 220 0.72 16.67 -3.02
C GLN A 220 -0.60 17.04 -2.34
N VAL A 221 -0.57 17.89 -1.32
CA VAL A 221 -1.77 18.43 -0.67
C VAL A 221 -2.62 19.21 -1.68
N GLY A 222 -2.00 20.12 -2.44
CA GLY A 222 -2.70 20.89 -3.48
C GLY A 222 -3.32 19.99 -4.56
N ARG A 223 -2.57 19.00 -5.05
CA ARG A 223 -3.07 18.02 -6.02
C ARG A 223 -4.20 17.17 -5.45
N ARG A 224 -4.11 16.73 -4.20
CA ARG A 224 -5.17 15.98 -3.51
C ARG A 224 -6.46 16.79 -3.44
N ALA A 225 -6.39 18.04 -2.99
CA ALA A 225 -7.55 18.92 -2.88
C ALA A 225 -8.21 19.16 -4.25
N GLN A 226 -7.42 19.45 -5.29
CA GLN A 226 -7.94 19.64 -6.65
C GLN A 226 -8.61 18.37 -7.19
N ARG A 227 -7.89 17.24 -7.19
CA ARG A 227 -8.40 15.96 -7.70
C ARG A 227 -9.67 15.51 -6.97
N TYR A 228 -9.73 15.74 -5.66
CA TYR A 228 -10.92 15.39 -4.89
C TYR A 228 -12.12 16.26 -5.27
N ARG A 229 -11.96 17.58 -5.48
CA ARG A 229 -13.07 18.43 -5.92
C ARG A 229 -13.65 17.95 -7.26
N GLU A 230 -12.78 17.65 -8.22
CA GLU A 230 -13.18 17.13 -9.54
C GLU A 230 -13.86 15.75 -9.42
N SER A 231 -13.27 14.84 -8.63
CA SER A 231 -13.79 13.48 -8.46
C SER A 231 -15.07 13.44 -7.62
N GLN A 232 -15.22 14.29 -6.60
CA GLN A 232 -16.37 14.28 -5.70
C GLN A 232 -17.66 14.59 -6.43
N GLU A 233 -17.65 15.57 -7.34
CA GLU A 233 -18.81 15.91 -8.16
C GLU A 233 -19.18 14.75 -9.11
N ALA A 234 -18.21 14.25 -9.87
CA ALA A 234 -18.40 13.13 -10.80
C ALA A 234 -18.88 11.86 -10.06
N PHE A 235 -18.33 11.59 -8.88
CA PHE A 235 -18.72 10.46 -8.03
C PHE A 235 -20.17 10.59 -7.56
N CYS A 236 -20.56 11.76 -7.04
CA CYS A 236 -21.94 12.00 -6.62
C CYS A 236 -22.95 11.78 -7.74
N GLN A 237 -22.60 12.15 -8.98
CA GLN A 237 -23.44 11.92 -10.14
C GLN A 237 -23.51 10.44 -10.52
N ARG A 238 -22.35 9.76 -10.66
CA ARG A 238 -22.25 8.34 -11.08
C ARG A 238 -22.88 7.37 -10.07
N PHE A 239 -22.80 7.68 -8.78
CA PHE A 239 -23.24 6.80 -7.69
C PHE A 239 -24.54 7.28 -7.00
N ALA A 240 -25.26 8.23 -7.59
CA ALA A 240 -26.54 8.70 -7.08
C ALA A 240 -27.51 7.53 -6.84
N GLY A 241 -28.11 7.49 -5.64
CA GLY A 241 -29.02 6.40 -5.22
C GLY A 241 -28.34 5.09 -4.80
N LYS A 242 -27.01 4.94 -4.95
CA LYS A 242 -26.26 3.75 -4.48
C LYS A 242 -25.75 3.89 -3.04
N LEU A 243 -25.66 5.12 -2.53
CA LEU A 243 -25.20 5.47 -1.18
C LEU A 243 -26.25 6.31 -0.45
N SER A 244 -26.20 6.31 0.88
CA SER A 244 -27.12 7.08 1.73
C SER A 244 -26.73 8.57 1.78
N GLU A 245 -27.71 9.46 1.99
CA GLU A 245 -27.45 10.91 2.04
C GLU A 245 -26.37 11.34 3.03
N PRO A 246 -26.26 10.79 4.26
CA PRO A 246 -25.17 11.15 5.19
C PRO A 246 -23.76 10.90 4.63
N VAL A 247 -23.60 9.93 3.70
CA VAL A 247 -22.33 9.71 3.02
C VAL A 247 -22.06 10.85 2.04
N PHE A 248 -23.05 11.25 1.24
CA PHE A 248 -22.89 12.37 0.32
C PHE A 248 -22.68 13.71 1.03
N GLU A 249 -23.33 13.94 2.16
CA GLU A 249 -23.09 15.11 3.01
C GLU A 249 -21.64 15.17 3.48
N LEU A 250 -21.11 14.06 4.01
CA LEU A 250 -19.70 13.95 4.39
C LEU A 250 -18.77 14.21 3.20
N LEU A 251 -19.03 13.60 2.05
CA LEU A 251 -18.18 13.80 0.86
C LEU A 251 -18.12 15.28 0.43
N ARG A 252 -19.27 15.97 0.44
CA ARG A 252 -19.33 17.40 0.10
C ARG A 252 -18.63 18.27 1.13
N SER A 253 -18.71 17.90 2.41
CA SER A 253 -18.19 18.70 3.52
C SER A 253 -16.66 18.63 3.68
N LEU A 254 -16.01 17.60 3.13
CA LEU A 254 -14.55 17.43 3.20
C LEU A 254 -13.76 18.38 2.27
N SER A 255 -14.33 18.79 1.13
CA SER A 255 -13.63 19.56 0.08
C SER A 255 -12.85 20.79 0.59
N PRO A 256 -13.37 21.62 1.51
CA PRO A 256 -12.62 22.77 2.05
C PRO A 256 -11.41 22.38 2.91
N ALA A 257 -11.47 21.24 3.61
CA ALA A 257 -10.48 20.83 4.60
C ALA A 257 -9.26 20.11 3.98
N LEU A 258 -9.37 19.62 2.74
CA LEU A 258 -8.29 18.87 2.08
C LEU A 258 -7.15 19.74 1.54
N GLY A 259 -7.26 21.07 1.65
CA GLY A 259 -6.21 22.02 1.29
C GLY A 259 -5.05 22.08 2.29
N ALA A 260 -5.12 21.34 3.39
CA ALA A 260 -4.06 21.21 4.39
C ALA A 260 -3.54 19.76 4.47
N PRO A 261 -2.31 19.54 5.00
CA PRO A 261 -1.84 18.21 5.42
C PRO A 261 -2.85 17.51 6.34
N LEU A 262 -3.03 16.20 6.18
CA LEU A 262 -3.87 15.42 7.09
C LEU A 262 -3.13 15.09 8.38
N HIS A 263 -1.80 14.94 8.33
CA HIS A 263 -0.94 14.53 9.43
C HIS A 263 0.26 15.49 9.61
N PRO A 264 0.03 16.81 9.82
CA PRO A 264 1.09 17.81 9.80
C PRO A 264 2.20 17.59 10.85
N ASP A 265 1.85 17.04 12.01
CA ASP A 265 2.77 16.84 13.15
C ASP A 265 3.06 15.36 13.46
N SER A 266 2.59 14.44 12.60
CA SER A 266 2.73 13.01 12.87
C SER A 266 4.13 12.52 12.51
N PRO A 267 4.70 11.57 13.29
CA PRO A 267 5.94 10.91 12.90
C PRO A 267 5.73 10.13 11.60
N TRP A 268 6.78 10.05 10.78
CA TRP A 268 6.73 9.40 9.49
C TRP A 268 7.51 8.08 9.48
N THR A 269 7.07 7.20 8.60
CA THR A 269 7.65 5.90 8.30
C THR A 269 7.42 5.57 6.82
N GLN A 270 7.98 4.46 6.35
CA GLN A 270 7.59 3.82 5.10
C GLN A 270 6.11 3.41 5.16
N LEU A 271 5.37 3.72 4.09
CA LEU A 271 3.99 3.32 3.86
C LEU A 271 3.93 2.28 2.74
N HIS A 272 3.05 1.30 2.89
CA HIS A 272 2.58 0.49 1.78
C HIS A 272 1.74 1.33 0.81
N GLY A 273 0.84 2.16 1.36
CA GLY A 273 0.02 3.10 0.60
C GLY A 273 -1.23 2.52 -0.04
N GLU A 274 -1.36 1.20 -0.25
CA GLU A 274 -2.61 0.54 -0.68
C GLU A 274 -2.80 -0.84 -0.04
N ASP A 275 -2.76 -0.90 1.29
CA ASP A 275 -2.81 -2.14 2.09
C ASP A 275 -4.22 -2.74 2.18
N ARG A 276 -4.84 -3.04 1.03
CA ARG A 276 -6.15 -3.70 0.93
C ARG A 276 -6.01 -5.20 1.10
N CYS A 277 -7.08 -5.89 1.53
CA CYS A 277 -7.03 -7.34 1.73
C CYS A 277 -6.72 -8.15 0.46
N ASP A 278 -7.01 -7.64 -0.73
CA ASP A 278 -6.63 -8.27 -2.00
C ASP A 278 -5.13 -8.12 -2.32
N ASN A 279 -4.42 -7.23 -1.61
CA ASN A 279 -2.96 -7.12 -1.63
C ASN A 279 -2.29 -7.93 -0.49
N LEU A 280 -3.06 -8.79 0.17
CA LEU A 280 -2.60 -9.71 1.20
C LEU A 280 -2.85 -11.16 0.75
N LEU A 281 -1.80 -11.98 0.79
CA LEU A 281 -1.87 -13.40 0.52
C LEU A 281 -1.79 -14.17 1.84
N PHE A 282 -2.89 -14.81 2.23
CA PHE A 282 -3.00 -15.55 3.48
C PHE A 282 -2.64 -17.01 3.26
N GLU A 283 -1.62 -17.48 3.97
CA GLU A 283 -1.31 -18.90 4.09
C GLU A 283 -2.21 -19.50 5.19
N PRO A 284 -3.10 -20.45 4.87
CA PRO A 284 -3.97 -21.07 5.85
C PRO A 284 -3.18 -21.72 6.99
N ALA A 285 -3.64 -21.52 8.22
CA ALA A 285 -3.03 -22.12 9.40
C ALA A 285 -3.00 -23.65 9.29
N ARG A 286 -1.84 -24.25 9.62
CA ARG A 286 -1.69 -25.71 9.76
C ARG A 286 -1.41 -26.04 11.23
N GLY A 287 -2.09 -27.06 11.77
CA GLY A 287 -1.81 -27.57 13.11
C GLY A 287 -2.05 -26.57 14.26
N GLY A 288 -2.95 -25.59 14.11
CA GLY A 288 -3.31 -24.64 15.17
C GLY A 288 -2.41 -23.39 15.27
N SER A 289 -1.51 -23.17 14.31
CA SER A 289 -0.73 -21.93 14.21
C SER A 289 -1.61 -20.72 13.82
N SER A 290 -1.08 -19.50 13.95
CA SER A 290 -1.69 -18.34 13.27
C SER A 290 -1.48 -18.47 11.75
N PRO A 291 -2.39 -17.94 10.91
CA PRO A 291 -2.11 -17.83 9.48
C PRO A 291 -0.89 -16.93 9.27
N ARG A 292 -0.12 -17.19 8.21
CA ARG A 292 0.90 -16.26 7.75
C ARG A 292 0.27 -15.37 6.68
N VAL A 293 0.77 -14.15 6.54
CA VAL A 293 0.31 -13.23 5.51
C VAL A 293 1.50 -12.62 4.80
N PHE A 294 1.43 -12.56 3.48
CA PHE A 294 2.44 -11.94 2.64
C PHE A 294 1.85 -10.71 1.98
N VAL A 295 2.57 -9.59 2.06
CA VAL A 295 2.16 -8.32 1.47
C VAL A 295 2.75 -8.19 0.06
N ILE A 296 1.90 -7.81 -0.88
CA ILE A 296 2.24 -7.63 -2.31
C ILE A 296 1.77 -6.27 -2.80
N ASP A 297 2.19 -5.91 -4.01
CA ASP A 297 1.75 -4.71 -4.73
C ASP A 297 2.20 -3.37 -4.12
N TRP A 298 3.48 -3.05 -4.30
CA TRP A 298 4.14 -1.88 -3.70
C TRP A 298 4.10 -0.63 -4.59
N GLN A 299 3.19 -0.57 -5.56
CA GLN A 299 3.10 0.53 -6.53
C GLN A 299 2.69 1.88 -5.91
N SER A 300 2.08 1.83 -4.72
CA SER A 300 1.64 3.00 -3.97
C SER A 300 2.54 3.36 -2.78
N SER A 301 3.72 2.73 -2.71
CA SER A 301 4.72 2.93 -1.67
C SER A 301 5.06 4.41 -1.44
N GLY A 302 5.15 4.81 -0.17
CA GLY A 302 5.35 6.21 0.19
C GLY A 302 5.97 6.42 1.56
N ARG A 303 6.01 7.67 2.01
CA ARG A 303 6.46 8.08 3.35
C ARG A 303 5.42 8.98 3.99
N GLY A 304 5.04 8.68 5.23
CA GLY A 304 4.06 9.46 5.99
C GLY A 304 3.65 8.77 7.29
N ALA A 305 2.51 9.18 7.86
CA ALA A 305 2.01 8.61 9.11
C ALA A 305 1.54 7.15 8.91
N GLY A 306 2.20 6.19 9.57
CA GLY A 306 1.89 4.77 9.42
C GLY A 306 0.44 4.40 9.82
N ALA A 307 -0.18 5.19 10.69
CA ALA A 307 -1.60 5.00 11.04
C ALA A 307 -2.56 5.25 9.86
N ALA A 308 -2.12 5.93 8.80
CA ALA A 308 -2.92 6.14 7.58
C ALA A 308 -3.14 4.82 6.82
N ASP A 309 -2.10 3.98 6.71
CA ASP A 309 -2.23 2.62 6.15
C ASP A 309 -3.18 1.80 7.03
N LEU A 310 -2.97 1.78 8.36
CA LEU A 310 -3.88 1.09 9.28
C LEU A 310 -5.35 1.49 9.11
N ALA A 311 -5.62 2.79 8.95
CA ALA A 311 -6.97 3.30 8.72
C ALA A 311 -7.54 2.90 7.34
N PHE A 312 -6.68 2.84 6.33
CA PHE A 312 -7.02 2.36 5.00
C PHE A 312 -7.38 0.87 5.04
N PHE A 313 -6.52 0.03 5.63
CA PHE A 313 -6.79 -1.40 5.79
C PHE A 313 -8.06 -1.67 6.58
N LEU A 314 -8.21 -1.15 7.80
CA LEU A 314 -9.36 -1.47 8.65
C LEU A 314 -10.68 -0.91 8.07
N GLY A 315 -10.64 0.27 7.45
CA GLY A 315 -11.81 0.87 6.80
C GLY A 315 -12.22 0.18 5.50
N GLY A 316 -11.25 -0.34 4.74
CA GLY A 316 -11.47 -0.92 3.42
C GLY A 316 -11.66 -2.43 3.43
N SER A 317 -11.04 -3.12 4.38
CA SER A 317 -10.88 -4.59 4.37
C SER A 317 -11.69 -5.34 5.43
N LEU A 318 -12.29 -4.64 6.39
CA LEU A 318 -13.25 -5.22 7.33
C LEU A 318 -14.67 -4.78 7.01
N ARG A 319 -15.63 -5.70 7.13
CA ARG A 319 -17.05 -5.31 7.13
C ARG A 319 -17.31 -4.36 8.30
N THR A 320 -18.15 -3.34 8.09
CA THR A 320 -18.43 -2.28 9.08
C THR A 320 -18.78 -2.82 10.47
N SER A 321 -19.62 -3.86 10.56
CA SER A 321 -20.00 -4.47 11.85
C SER A 321 -18.82 -5.16 12.54
N LEU A 322 -17.94 -5.82 11.79
CA LEU A 322 -16.75 -6.48 12.32
C LEU A 322 -15.70 -5.44 12.73
N ARG A 323 -15.52 -4.39 11.93
CA ARG A 323 -14.66 -3.23 12.25
C ARG A 323 -15.08 -2.63 13.58
N ARG A 324 -16.34 -2.18 13.72
CA ARG A 324 -16.87 -1.61 14.97
C ARG A 324 -16.66 -2.48 16.20
N LYS A 325 -16.73 -3.81 16.05
CA LYS A 325 -16.52 -4.75 17.15
C LYS A 325 -15.05 -4.88 17.58
N HIS A 326 -14.10 -4.74 16.66
CA HIS A 326 -12.69 -5.06 16.90
C HIS A 326 -11.70 -3.89 16.74
N GLU A 327 -12.15 -2.75 16.21
CA GLU A 327 -11.35 -1.58 15.83
C GLU A 327 -10.40 -1.13 16.92
N GLN A 328 -10.92 -0.76 18.09
CA GLN A 328 -10.08 -0.27 19.18
C GLN A 328 -9.02 -1.28 19.60
N GLY A 329 -9.38 -2.57 19.68
CA GLY A 329 -8.44 -3.64 20.02
C GLY A 329 -7.37 -3.89 18.96
N LEU A 330 -7.70 -3.70 17.68
CA LEU A 330 -6.76 -3.82 16.56
C LEU A 330 -5.79 -2.62 16.54
N VAL A 331 -6.27 -1.39 16.76
CA VAL A 331 -5.39 -0.21 16.85
C VAL A 331 -4.48 -0.29 18.07
N GLN A 332 -4.97 -0.77 19.22
CA GLN A 332 -4.13 -1.04 20.40
C GLN A 332 -3.08 -2.13 20.15
N ARG A 333 -3.41 -3.13 19.34
CA ARG A 333 -2.44 -4.16 18.94
C ARG A 333 -1.36 -3.55 18.04
N TYR A 334 -1.75 -2.80 17.02
CA TYR A 334 -0.82 -2.07 16.15
C TYR A 334 0.18 -1.24 16.97
N HIS A 335 -0.33 -0.40 17.87
CA HIS A 335 0.49 0.48 18.71
C HIS A 335 1.44 -0.32 19.62
N ARG A 336 0.96 -1.37 20.28
CA ARG A 336 1.82 -2.23 21.11
C ARG A 336 2.90 -2.96 20.31
N GLU A 337 2.60 -3.38 19.08
CA GLU A 337 3.59 -4.01 18.21
C GLU A 337 4.66 -3.01 17.77
N LEU A 338 4.31 -1.75 17.47
CA LEU A 338 5.31 -0.69 17.24
C LEU A 338 6.24 -0.55 18.45
N GLN A 339 5.68 -0.42 19.65
CA GLN A 339 6.46 -0.28 20.88
C GLN A 339 7.37 -1.49 21.14
N ARG A 340 6.85 -2.71 20.97
CA ARG A 340 7.62 -3.95 21.12
C ARG A 340 8.81 -4.02 20.17
N ARG A 341 8.70 -3.36 19.02
CA ARG A 341 9.73 -3.28 17.98
C ARG A 341 10.66 -2.07 18.13
N GLY A 342 10.55 -1.32 19.23
CA GLY A 342 11.48 -0.24 19.59
C GLY A 342 11.02 1.16 19.21
N VAL A 343 9.77 1.35 18.78
CA VAL A 343 9.22 2.70 18.56
C VAL A 343 8.97 3.39 19.91
N GLU A 344 9.60 4.54 20.09
CA GLU A 344 9.47 5.40 21.28
C GLU A 344 8.86 6.76 20.93
N GLY A 345 8.38 7.51 21.94
CA GLY A 345 7.87 8.87 21.74
C GLY A 345 6.52 8.98 21.02
N TYR A 346 5.85 7.85 20.75
CA TYR A 346 4.54 7.76 20.12
C TYR A 346 3.55 7.06 21.05
N ASP A 347 2.69 7.83 21.73
CA ASP A 347 1.67 7.29 22.63
C ASP A 347 0.41 6.85 21.89
N PHE A 348 -0.49 6.18 22.61
CA PHE A 348 -1.71 5.65 22.01
C PHE A 348 -2.67 6.74 21.56
N ASP A 349 -2.71 7.89 22.24
CA ASP A 349 -3.59 9.00 21.88
C ASP A 349 -3.16 9.64 20.55
N ALA A 350 -1.85 9.82 20.35
CA ALA A 350 -1.30 10.23 19.06
C ALA A 350 -1.59 9.19 17.96
N CYS A 351 -1.41 7.90 18.27
CA CYS A 351 -1.74 6.80 17.35
C CYS A 351 -3.21 6.79 16.94
N TRP A 352 -4.12 6.99 17.90
CA TRP A 352 -5.55 7.03 17.64
C TRP A 352 -5.93 8.25 16.80
N ARG A 353 -5.39 9.42 17.13
CA ARG A 353 -5.59 10.65 16.35
C ARG A 353 -5.14 10.51 14.90
N ASP A 354 -3.94 9.98 14.68
CA ASP A 354 -3.41 9.78 13.33
C ASP A 354 -4.24 8.73 12.55
N TYR A 355 -4.74 7.69 13.23
CA TYR A 355 -5.67 6.71 12.66
C TYR A 355 -7.01 7.35 12.24
N GLN A 356 -7.57 8.21 13.08
CA GLN A 356 -8.78 8.98 12.76
C GLN A 356 -8.59 9.84 11.51
N LEU A 357 -7.50 10.61 11.44
CA LEU A 357 -7.18 11.44 10.28
C LEU A 357 -6.90 10.59 9.02
N GLY A 358 -6.28 9.42 9.20
CA GLY A 358 -6.08 8.43 8.15
C GLY A 358 -7.37 7.96 7.48
N SER A 359 -8.49 7.88 8.23
CA SER A 359 -9.79 7.49 7.69
C SER A 359 -10.33 8.46 6.63
N ILE A 360 -10.00 9.77 6.76
CA ILE A 360 -10.33 10.78 5.74
C ILE A 360 -9.51 10.54 4.48
N GLY A 361 -8.19 10.36 4.62
CA GLY A 361 -7.30 10.07 3.49
C GLY A 361 -7.74 8.82 2.73
N ALA A 362 -8.18 7.80 3.45
CA ALA A 362 -8.71 6.57 2.87
C ALA A 362 -10.01 6.78 2.09
N LEU A 363 -10.95 7.55 2.64
CA LEU A 363 -12.20 7.90 1.95
C LEU A 363 -11.94 8.71 0.68
N VAL A 364 -11.07 9.72 0.76
CA VAL A 364 -10.67 10.55 -0.39
C VAL A 364 -10.06 9.70 -1.50
N ARG A 365 -9.17 8.75 -1.14
CA ARG A 365 -8.58 7.84 -2.11
C ARG A 365 -9.64 6.94 -2.77
N ALA A 366 -10.55 6.35 -1.99
CA ALA A 366 -11.60 5.50 -2.53
C ALA A 366 -12.51 6.22 -3.54
N VAL A 367 -12.85 7.49 -3.29
CA VAL A 367 -13.63 8.34 -4.22
C VAL A 367 -12.86 8.60 -5.51
N ASN A 368 -11.57 8.97 -5.40
CA ASN A 368 -10.74 9.23 -6.58
C ASN A 368 -10.60 7.96 -7.44
N SER A 369 -10.33 6.81 -6.83
CA SER A 369 -10.22 5.53 -7.54
C SER A 369 -11.52 5.13 -8.24
N ALA A 370 -12.68 5.41 -7.63
CA ALA A 370 -13.98 5.10 -8.21
C ALA A 370 -14.31 5.91 -9.48
N VAL A 371 -13.78 7.13 -9.60
CA VAL A 371 -13.96 7.98 -10.78
C VAL A 371 -12.98 7.63 -11.88
N LEU A 372 -11.73 7.33 -11.52
CA LEU A 372 -10.68 6.94 -12.47
C LEU A 372 -10.91 5.55 -13.07
N GLY A 373 -11.58 4.65 -12.33
CA GLY A 373 -11.85 3.31 -12.79
C GLY A 373 -12.84 3.24 -13.95
N ALA A 374 -12.50 2.42 -14.96
CA ALA A 374 -13.36 2.13 -16.09
C ALA A 374 -14.76 1.66 -15.63
N PRO A 375 -15.85 2.20 -16.20
CA PRO A 375 -17.19 1.79 -15.79
C PRO A 375 -17.49 0.33 -16.11
N SER A 376 -17.83 -0.44 -15.08
CA SER A 376 -18.43 -1.77 -15.19
C SER A 376 -19.35 -2.03 -14.00
N GLU A 377 -20.30 -2.96 -14.13
CA GLU A 377 -21.21 -3.32 -13.02
C GLU A 377 -20.42 -3.83 -11.80
N ARG A 378 -19.40 -4.64 -12.05
CA ARG A 378 -18.49 -5.16 -11.02
C ARG A 378 -17.69 -4.05 -10.34
N ALA A 379 -17.07 -3.16 -11.12
CA ALA A 379 -16.30 -2.03 -10.57
C ALA A 379 -17.19 -1.13 -9.71
N ASP A 380 -18.38 -0.81 -10.20
CA ASP A 380 -19.34 0.02 -9.48
C ASP A 380 -19.80 -0.62 -8.16
N GLU A 381 -20.01 -1.94 -8.13
CA GLU A 381 -20.33 -2.68 -6.92
C GLU A 381 -19.19 -2.57 -5.90
N VAL A 382 -17.94 -2.80 -6.34
CA VAL A 382 -16.75 -2.76 -5.48
C VAL A 382 -16.52 -1.35 -4.94
N PHE A 383 -16.56 -0.31 -5.79
CA PHE A 383 -16.36 1.06 -5.35
C PHE A 383 -17.49 1.57 -4.46
N THR A 384 -18.74 1.16 -4.72
CA THR A 384 -19.86 1.45 -3.80
C THR A 384 -19.59 0.84 -2.42
N ALA A 385 -19.15 -0.42 -2.37
CA ALA A 385 -18.84 -1.10 -1.11
C ALA A 385 -17.67 -0.43 -0.37
N LEU A 386 -16.58 -0.11 -1.07
CA LEU A 386 -15.40 0.55 -0.51
C LEU A 386 -15.74 1.93 0.06
N VAL A 387 -16.37 2.81 -0.74
CA VAL A 387 -16.73 4.16 -0.29
C VAL A 387 -17.72 4.10 0.87
N ARG A 388 -18.71 3.18 0.84
CA ARG A 388 -19.63 2.99 1.96
C ARG A 388 -18.89 2.61 3.25
N ARG A 389 -17.91 1.70 3.19
CA ARG A 389 -17.17 1.26 4.38
C ARG A 389 -16.23 2.34 4.90
N HIS A 390 -15.49 3.03 4.03
CA HIS A 390 -14.62 4.15 4.42
C HIS A 390 -15.42 5.34 4.96
N ALA A 391 -16.58 5.66 4.38
CA ALA A 391 -17.45 6.72 4.89
C ALA A 391 -18.00 6.36 6.27
N ALA A 392 -18.50 5.13 6.46
CA ALA A 392 -18.90 4.67 7.78
C ALA A 392 -17.73 4.71 8.79
N HIS A 393 -16.50 4.43 8.35
CA HIS A 393 -15.32 4.53 9.19
C HIS A 393 -15.02 5.95 9.64
N ALA A 394 -14.99 6.91 8.71
CA ALA A 394 -14.77 8.32 9.03
C ALA A 394 -15.89 8.90 9.94
N LEU A 395 -17.15 8.52 9.68
CA LEU A 395 -18.31 8.94 10.51
C LEU A 395 -18.24 8.37 11.92
N ASP A 396 -17.98 7.07 12.07
CA ASP A 396 -17.93 6.43 13.39
C ASP A 396 -16.78 6.97 14.28
N LEU A 397 -15.77 7.60 13.66
CA LEU A 397 -14.61 8.19 14.32
C LEU A 397 -14.71 9.71 14.52
N ASP A 398 -15.80 10.35 14.08
CA ASP A 398 -15.94 11.82 14.04
C ASP A 398 -14.73 12.51 13.37
N ALA A 399 -14.13 11.86 12.38
CA ALA A 399 -12.83 12.26 11.82
C ALA A 399 -12.86 13.63 11.13
N GLU A 400 -14.02 14.03 10.59
CA GLU A 400 -14.22 15.37 10.04
C GLU A 400 -14.12 16.46 11.11
N GLN A 401 -14.71 16.24 12.28
CA GLN A 401 -14.66 17.21 13.37
C GLN A 401 -13.22 17.41 13.84
N LEU A 402 -12.46 16.32 13.93
CA LEU A 402 -11.04 16.36 14.25
C LEU A 402 -10.25 17.13 13.18
N LEU A 403 -10.47 16.86 11.90
CA LEU A 403 -9.79 17.53 10.79
C LEU A 403 -10.00 19.06 10.83
N ARG A 404 -11.20 19.52 11.20
CA ARG A 404 -11.55 20.95 11.31
C ARG A 404 -11.03 21.63 12.58
N SER A 405 -10.42 20.88 13.50
CA SER A 405 -9.89 21.43 14.76
C SER A 405 -8.46 22.01 14.62
N PHE A 406 -7.83 21.76 13.47
CA PHE A 406 -6.57 22.35 13.02
C PHE A 406 -6.88 23.42 11.97
#